data_AF-Q5GMH8-F1
#
_entry.id   AF-Q5GMH8-F1
#
_cell.length_a   1.000
_cell.length_b   1.000
_cell.length_c   1.000
_cell.angle_alpha   90.00
_cell.angle_beta   90.00
_cell.angle_gamma   90.00
#
_symmetry.space_group_name_H-M   'P 1'
#
loop_
_entity.id
_entity.type
_entity.pdbx_description
1 polymer ?
#
loop_
_entity_poly.entity_id
_entity_poly.type
_entity_poly.pdbx_seq_one_letter_code
_entity_poly.pdbx_strand_id
1 'polypeptide(L)'
;MNVAILALNCVSLYFLLFLSSFAIDLYTLETKNNSRFKALPILTVFYCQTVCFGWAGFVYNYRRWYIRSIKRFYWHRILMPAAAVCMNVLFPLTMVLNFYGSWVHIPMTITIYGLITYLAVAAAERILESEPDIKFEFPKAGQLNNLQVISILVFSIVSQTYYVYLCFMDYYPFCEEYIAIMFWSRTLFFCPLLLTLPMIHLGFYVYNSDTILFSRVHPETGLKWRGIKRWNVKSRKWEIDESPEQHAVLDL
;
A
#
# COMPACT_ATOMS: atom_id res chain seq x y z
N MET A 1 8.94 15.49 3.61
CA MET A 1 8.71 14.75 2.34
C MET A 1 8.07 15.68 1.30
N ASN A 2 8.53 15.73 0.04
CA ASN A 2 7.90 16.59 -0.97
C ASN A 2 6.41 16.24 -1.11
N VAL A 3 5.52 17.24 -1.09
CA VAL A 3 4.07 17.06 -1.30
C VAL A 3 3.80 16.21 -2.54
N ALA A 4 4.60 16.37 -3.58
CA ALA A 4 4.56 15.56 -4.80
C ALA A 4 4.79 14.05 -4.56
N ILE A 5 5.75 13.67 -3.71
CA ILE A 5 6.02 12.26 -3.37
C ILE A 5 4.86 11.67 -2.58
N LEU A 6 4.28 12.44 -1.66
CA LEU A 6 3.10 11.98 -0.91
C LEU A 6 1.90 11.79 -1.84
N ALA A 7 1.62 12.77 -2.69
CA ALA A 7 0.53 12.70 -3.66
C ALA A 7 0.70 11.51 -4.61
N LEU A 8 1.91 11.31 -5.14
CA LEU A 8 2.23 10.17 -6.01
C LEU A 8 1.99 8.83 -5.30
N ASN A 9 2.37 8.72 -4.03
CA ASN A 9 2.12 7.50 -3.24
C ASN A 9 0.64 7.24 -3.03
N CYS A 10 -0.15 8.26 -2.69
CA CYS A 10 -1.59 8.13 -2.53
C CYS A 10 -2.25 7.70 -3.84
N VAL A 11 -1.93 8.38 -4.95
CA VAL A 11 -2.42 8.04 -6.29
C VAL A 11 -2.06 6.59 -6.62
N SER A 12 -0.80 6.20 -6.43
CA SER A 12 -0.35 4.84 -6.73
C SER A 12 -1.06 3.77 -5.89
N LEU A 13 -1.33 4.06 -4.61
CA LEU A 13 -2.09 3.16 -3.74
C LEU A 13 -3.54 3.00 -4.19
N TYR A 14 -4.24 4.08 -4.56
CA TYR A 14 -5.61 4.00 -5.08
C TYR A 14 -5.68 3.27 -6.41
N PHE A 15 -4.77 3.57 -7.33
CA PHE A 15 -4.70 2.87 -8.61
C PHE A 15 -4.40 1.39 -8.40
N LEU A 16 -3.46 1.04 -7.52
CA LEU A 16 -3.18 -0.37 -7.19
C LEU A 16 -4.43 -1.05 -6.62
N LEU A 17 -5.12 -0.43 -5.66
CA LEU A 17 -6.33 -0.99 -5.04
C LEU A 17 -7.45 -1.19 -6.06
N PHE A 18 -7.67 -0.20 -6.93
CA PHE A 18 -8.68 -0.25 -7.98
C PHE A 18 -8.39 -1.37 -8.98
N LEU A 19 -7.17 -1.42 -9.52
CA LEU A 19 -6.75 -2.46 -10.47
C LEU A 19 -6.78 -3.85 -9.83
N SER A 20 -6.35 -3.97 -8.57
CA SER A 20 -6.39 -5.23 -7.81
C SER A 20 -7.83 -5.73 -7.62
N SER A 21 -8.74 -4.83 -7.24
CA SER A 21 -10.15 -5.16 -7.04
C SER A 21 -10.79 -5.59 -8.35
N PHE A 22 -10.55 -4.82 -9.41
CA PHE A 22 -11.03 -5.10 -10.76
C PHE A 22 -10.51 -6.44 -11.29
N ALA A 23 -9.23 -6.76 -11.06
CA ALA A 23 -8.63 -8.03 -11.47
C ALA A 23 -9.30 -9.24 -10.80
N ILE A 24 -9.62 -9.15 -9.50
CA ILE A 24 -10.32 -10.23 -8.77
C ILE A 24 -11.76 -10.36 -9.23
N ASP A 25 -12.43 -9.23 -9.37
CA ASP A 25 -13.82 -9.17 -9.78
C ASP A 25 -14.00 -9.86 -11.14
N LEU A 26 -13.11 -9.58 -12.09
CA LEU A 26 -13.07 -10.26 -13.39
C LEU A 26 -12.69 -11.74 -13.29
N TYR A 27 -11.64 -12.09 -12.54
CA TYR A 27 -11.25 -13.49 -12.29
C TYR A 27 -12.43 -14.31 -11.75
N THR A 28 -13.17 -13.73 -10.80
CA THR A 28 -14.34 -14.37 -10.19
C THR A 28 -15.51 -14.49 -11.16
N LEU A 29 -15.72 -13.50 -12.03
CA LEU A 29 -16.78 -13.55 -13.05
C LEU A 29 -16.56 -14.71 -14.02
N GLU A 30 -15.31 -14.95 -14.41
CA GLU A 30 -14.96 -16.04 -15.31
C GLU A 30 -15.13 -17.42 -14.68
N THR A 31 -14.68 -17.63 -13.44
CA THR A 31 -14.87 -18.92 -12.75
C THR A 31 -16.34 -19.33 -12.65
N LYS A 32 -17.21 -18.33 -12.55
CA LYS A 32 -18.64 -18.50 -12.34
C LYS A 32 -19.44 -18.43 -13.63
N ASN A 33 -18.81 -18.40 -14.80
CA ASN A 33 -19.49 -18.33 -16.11
C ASN A 33 -20.43 -19.54 -16.37
N ASN A 34 -20.45 -20.53 -15.47
CA ASN A 34 -21.42 -21.64 -15.42
C ASN A 34 -22.58 -21.47 -14.40
N SER A 35 -22.77 -20.29 -13.79
CA SER A 35 -23.79 -20.07 -12.76
C SER A 35 -24.47 -18.69 -12.89
N ARG A 36 -25.75 -18.60 -12.50
CA ARG A 36 -26.63 -17.41 -12.64
C ARG A 36 -26.16 -16.13 -11.90
N PHE A 37 -24.96 -16.10 -11.34
CA PHE A 37 -24.42 -14.98 -10.56
C PHE A 37 -23.44 -14.12 -11.36
N LYS A 38 -23.91 -13.51 -12.46
CA LYS A 38 -23.14 -12.53 -13.26
C LYS A 38 -22.85 -11.21 -12.52
N ALA A 39 -23.41 -11.02 -11.32
CA ALA A 39 -23.31 -9.77 -10.54
C ALA A 39 -22.13 -9.72 -9.55
N LEU A 40 -21.27 -10.74 -9.49
CA LEU A 40 -20.16 -10.75 -8.52
C LEU A 40 -19.00 -9.75 -8.75
N PRO A 41 -18.66 -9.26 -9.96
CA PRO A 41 -17.52 -8.35 -10.11
C PRO A 41 -17.77 -6.95 -9.56
N ILE A 42 -18.97 -6.69 -9.06
CA ILE A 42 -19.31 -5.46 -8.36
C ILE A 42 -18.96 -5.62 -6.86
N LEU A 43 -18.72 -6.85 -6.39
CA LEU A 43 -18.59 -7.10 -4.96
C LEU A 43 -17.24 -6.66 -4.38
N THR A 44 -16.11 -6.82 -5.08
CA THR A 44 -14.80 -6.50 -4.48
C THR A 44 -14.53 -5.01 -4.43
N VAL A 45 -14.86 -4.25 -5.49
CA VAL A 45 -14.76 -2.77 -5.44
C VAL A 45 -15.66 -2.20 -4.33
N PHE A 46 -16.91 -2.66 -4.23
CA PHE A 46 -17.82 -2.23 -3.16
C PHE A 46 -17.32 -2.69 -1.79
N TYR A 47 -16.79 -3.90 -1.68
CA TYR A 47 -16.17 -4.42 -0.45
C TYR A 47 -15.03 -3.50 0.00
N CYS A 48 -14.09 -3.15 -0.89
CA CYS A 48 -12.99 -2.23 -0.58
C CYS A 48 -13.51 -0.88 -0.09
N GLN A 49 -14.52 -0.31 -0.73
CA GLN A 49 -15.13 0.94 -0.27
C GLN A 49 -15.78 0.78 1.10
N THR A 50 -16.53 -0.30 1.35
CA THR A 50 -17.15 -0.55 2.66
C THR A 50 -16.12 -0.75 3.77
N VAL A 51 -14.99 -1.42 3.47
CA VAL A 51 -13.86 -1.56 4.39
C VAL A 51 -13.23 -0.20 4.67
N CYS A 52 -12.96 0.60 3.63
CA CYS A 52 -12.43 1.96 3.79
C CYS A 52 -13.34 2.83 4.68
N PHE A 53 -14.65 2.86 4.39
CA PHE A 53 -15.62 3.66 5.14
C PHE A 53 -15.83 3.14 6.56
N GLY A 54 -15.96 1.82 6.74
CA GLY A 54 -16.10 1.20 8.05
C GLY A 54 -14.87 1.45 8.92
N TRP A 55 -13.68 1.37 8.32
CA TRP A 55 -12.43 1.70 8.99
C TRP A 55 -12.33 3.19 9.33
N ALA A 56 -12.63 4.08 8.38
CA ALA A 56 -12.63 5.52 8.62
C ALA A 56 -13.60 5.91 9.75
N GLY A 57 -14.81 5.32 9.75
CA GLY A 57 -15.79 5.49 10.82
C GLY A 57 -15.30 4.96 12.18
N PHE A 58 -14.65 3.79 12.19
CA PHE A 58 -14.02 3.25 13.40
C PHE A 58 -12.95 4.19 13.95
N VAL A 59 -12.02 4.65 13.11
CA VAL A 59 -10.96 5.58 13.51
C VAL A 59 -11.53 6.91 13.99
N TYR A 60 -12.55 7.43 13.31
CA TYR A 60 -13.23 8.68 13.69
C TYR A 60 -13.85 8.58 15.09
N ASN A 61 -14.56 7.48 15.39
CA ASN A 61 -15.22 7.29 16.68
C ASN A 61 -14.25 7.01 17.84
N TYR A 62 -13.14 6.30 17.59
CA TYR A 62 -12.15 5.94 18.62
C TYR A 62 -10.90 6.86 18.63
N ARG A 63 -11.00 8.03 17.99
CA ARG A 63 -9.96 9.01 17.60
C ARG A 63 -8.77 9.21 18.55
N ARG A 64 -8.97 9.15 19.87
CA ARG A 64 -7.95 9.57 20.85
C ARG A 64 -6.75 8.63 20.94
N TRP A 65 -6.94 7.33 20.74
CA TRP A 65 -5.84 6.35 20.87
C TRP A 65 -5.12 6.11 19.55
N TYR A 66 -5.85 6.25 18.46
CA TYR A 66 -5.46 5.72 17.16
C TYR A 66 -4.37 6.57 16.48
N ILE A 67 -4.57 7.89 16.40
CA ILE A 67 -3.67 8.84 15.72
C ILE A 67 -2.35 9.05 16.51
N ARG A 68 -2.30 8.67 17.80
CA ARG A 68 -1.16 9.01 18.68
C ARG A 68 0.04 8.07 18.58
N SER A 69 -0.10 6.88 17.97
CA SER A 69 0.97 5.89 17.98
C SER A 69 1.90 6.03 16.78
N ILE A 70 3.06 6.62 17.02
CA ILE A 70 4.17 6.71 16.03
C ILE A 70 4.58 5.33 15.55
N LYS A 71 4.54 4.33 16.44
CA LYS A 71 4.82 2.95 16.09
C LYS A 71 3.89 2.49 14.97
N ARG A 72 2.58 2.75 15.08
CA ARG A 72 1.61 2.38 14.06
C ARG A 72 1.87 3.11 12.75
N PHE A 73 2.06 4.42 12.81
CA PHE A 73 2.40 5.26 11.68
C PHE A 73 3.63 4.75 10.91
N TYR A 74 4.69 4.41 11.64
CA TYR A 74 5.93 3.85 11.08
C TYR A 74 5.69 2.49 10.43
N TRP A 75 5.10 1.54 11.17
CA TRP A 75 4.84 0.18 10.69
C TRP A 75 3.92 0.16 9.47
N HIS A 76 2.90 1.01 9.46
CA HIS A 76 1.95 1.08 8.36
C HIS A 76 2.64 1.44 7.04
N ARG A 77 3.63 2.33 7.10
CA ARG A 77 4.42 2.77 5.93
C ARG A 77 5.43 1.76 5.42
N ILE A 78 5.81 0.79 6.25
CA ILE A 78 6.61 -0.38 5.85
C ILE A 78 5.72 -1.50 5.32
N LEU A 79 4.58 -1.74 5.97
CA LEU A 79 3.64 -2.81 5.62
C LEU A 79 2.91 -2.54 4.30
N MET A 80 2.63 -1.28 3.95
CA MET A 80 2.04 -0.90 2.64
C MET A 80 2.83 -1.45 1.44
N PRO A 81 4.12 -1.12 1.26
CA PRO A 81 4.90 -1.66 0.14
C PRO A 81 5.06 -3.17 0.23
N ALA A 82 5.19 -3.75 1.42
CA ALA A 82 5.26 -5.20 1.57
C ALA A 82 3.97 -5.87 1.05
N ALA A 83 2.80 -5.36 1.43
CA ALA A 83 1.51 -5.85 0.94
C ALA A 83 1.39 -5.68 -0.59
N ALA A 84 1.81 -4.53 -1.12
CA ALA A 84 1.78 -4.26 -2.55
C ALA A 84 2.70 -5.20 -3.34
N VAL A 85 3.91 -5.50 -2.85
CA VAL A 85 4.83 -6.48 -3.43
C VAL A 85 4.23 -7.90 -3.36
N CYS A 86 3.67 -8.29 -2.23
CA CYS A 86 2.98 -9.59 -2.11
C CYS A 86 1.84 -9.73 -3.12
N MET A 87 1.03 -8.69 -3.30
CA MET A 87 -0.04 -8.67 -4.31
C MET A 87 0.50 -8.84 -5.72
N ASN A 88 1.62 -8.18 -6.05
CA ASN A 88 2.27 -8.31 -7.37
C ASN A 88 2.80 -9.70 -7.67
N VAL A 89 3.10 -10.51 -6.65
CA VAL A 89 3.55 -11.89 -6.82
C VAL A 89 2.36 -12.84 -6.84
N LEU A 90 1.43 -12.66 -5.90
CA LEU A 90 0.28 -13.56 -5.71
C LEU A 90 -0.67 -13.52 -6.90
N PHE A 91 -0.95 -12.36 -7.49
CA PHE A 91 -1.87 -12.27 -8.62
C PHE A 91 -1.43 -13.10 -9.82
N PRO A 92 -0.23 -12.88 -10.39
CA PRO A 92 0.28 -13.74 -11.45
C PRO A 92 0.32 -15.22 -11.05
N LEU A 93 0.74 -15.53 -9.82
CA LEU A 93 0.82 -16.90 -9.34
C LEU A 93 -0.55 -17.59 -9.37
N THR A 94 -1.61 -16.91 -8.91
CA THR A 94 -2.98 -17.44 -8.96
C THR A 94 -3.52 -17.59 -10.37
N MET A 95 -3.13 -16.69 -11.29
CA MET A 95 -3.54 -16.74 -12.69
C MET A 95 -2.87 -17.90 -13.44
N VAL A 96 -1.57 -18.09 -13.24
CA VAL A 96 -0.76 -19.09 -13.96
C VAL A 96 -1.01 -20.50 -13.45
N LEU A 97 -0.95 -20.69 -12.13
CA LEU A 97 -1.07 -22.02 -11.54
C LEU A 97 -2.51 -22.51 -11.51
N ASN A 98 -3.47 -21.63 -11.80
CA ASN A 98 -4.85 -21.96 -12.03
C ASN A 98 -5.40 -22.98 -11.03
N PHE A 99 -5.22 -22.70 -9.74
CA PHE A 99 -5.49 -23.65 -8.63
C PHE A 99 -6.98 -24.06 -8.50
N TYR A 100 -7.83 -23.82 -9.50
CA TYR A 100 -9.22 -24.23 -9.54
C TYR A 100 -9.37 -25.71 -9.19
N GLY A 101 -10.16 -25.97 -8.14
CA GLY A 101 -10.42 -27.31 -7.62
C GLY A 101 -9.38 -27.85 -6.63
N SER A 102 -8.23 -27.20 -6.45
CA SER A 102 -7.27 -27.53 -5.40
C SER A 102 -7.63 -26.85 -4.08
N TRP A 103 -7.40 -27.53 -2.96
CA TRP A 103 -7.52 -26.93 -1.62
C TRP A 103 -6.63 -25.70 -1.44
N VAL A 104 -5.57 -25.57 -2.25
CA VAL A 104 -4.61 -24.45 -2.27
C VAL A 104 -5.24 -23.12 -2.74
N HIS A 105 -6.31 -23.16 -3.55
CA HIS A 105 -7.01 -21.96 -3.99
C HIS A 105 -7.60 -21.18 -2.80
N ILE A 106 -8.18 -21.89 -1.82
CA ILE A 106 -8.84 -21.27 -0.65
C ILE A 106 -7.89 -20.34 0.14
N PRO A 107 -6.72 -20.81 0.65
CA PRO A 107 -5.80 -19.94 1.39
C PRO A 107 -5.23 -18.82 0.53
N MET A 108 -5.03 -19.03 -0.78
CA MET A 108 -4.56 -17.97 -1.68
C MET A 108 -5.60 -16.86 -1.84
N THR A 109 -6.86 -17.21 -2.12
CA THR A 109 -7.96 -16.24 -2.20
C THR A 109 -8.10 -15.47 -0.89
N ILE A 110 -8.07 -16.15 0.26
CA ILE A 110 -8.11 -15.49 1.58
C ILE A 110 -6.95 -14.50 1.75
N THR A 111 -5.74 -14.90 1.34
CA THR A 111 -4.55 -14.04 1.43
C THR A 111 -4.69 -12.79 0.56
N ILE A 112 -5.15 -12.95 -0.68
CA ILE A 112 -5.38 -11.85 -1.61
C ILE A 112 -6.44 -10.88 -1.07
N TYR A 113 -7.58 -11.38 -0.59
CA TYR A 113 -8.61 -10.53 0.03
C TYR A 113 -8.09 -9.84 1.29
N GLY A 114 -7.29 -10.52 2.12
CA GLY A 114 -6.66 -9.92 3.29
C GLY A 114 -5.72 -8.76 2.93
N LEU A 115 -4.89 -8.93 1.91
CA LEU A 115 -3.99 -7.90 1.41
C LEU A 115 -4.74 -6.70 0.81
N ILE A 116 -5.79 -6.94 0.03
CA ILE A 116 -6.64 -5.87 -0.51
C ILE A 116 -7.37 -5.12 0.60
N THR A 117 -7.93 -5.84 1.58
CA THR A 117 -8.55 -5.24 2.77
C THR A 117 -7.54 -4.34 3.48
N TYR A 118 -6.30 -4.80 3.65
CA TYR A 118 -5.24 -4.02 4.25
C TYR A 118 -4.87 -2.78 3.42
N LEU A 119 -4.75 -2.90 2.09
CA LEU A 119 -4.48 -1.76 1.21
C LEU A 119 -5.63 -0.74 1.20
N ALA A 120 -6.87 -1.20 1.31
CA ALA A 120 -8.06 -0.36 1.48
C ALA A 120 -8.00 0.41 2.81
N VAL A 121 -7.74 -0.29 3.92
CA VAL A 121 -7.47 0.32 5.22
C VAL A 121 -6.35 1.35 5.12
N ALA A 122 -5.26 1.01 4.42
CA ALA A 122 -4.14 1.90 4.24
C ALA A 122 -4.48 3.16 3.45
N ALA A 123 -5.32 3.03 2.43
CA ALA A 123 -5.82 4.17 1.68
C ALA A 123 -6.69 5.08 2.55
N ALA A 124 -7.54 4.51 3.40
CA ALA A 124 -8.34 5.28 4.36
C ALA A 124 -7.46 6.02 5.38
N GLU A 125 -6.43 5.36 5.91
CA GLU A 125 -5.44 5.98 6.80
C GLU A 125 -4.77 7.21 6.18
N ARG A 126 -4.39 7.11 4.90
CA ARG A 126 -3.76 8.23 4.19
C ARG A 126 -4.67 9.45 4.06
N ILE A 127 -5.98 9.23 3.87
CA ILE A 127 -6.96 10.32 3.85
C ILE A 127 -7.02 10.96 5.23
N LEU A 128 -7.10 10.15 6.29
CA LEU A 128 -7.21 10.65 7.67
C LEU A 128 -5.94 11.40 8.12
N GLU A 129 -4.76 10.98 7.68
CA GLU A 129 -3.48 11.70 7.93
C GLU A 129 -3.45 13.12 7.35
N SER A 130 -4.34 13.46 6.40
CA SER A 130 -4.42 14.82 5.85
C SER A 130 -4.98 15.84 6.84
N GLU A 131 -5.60 15.39 7.94
CA GLU A 131 -6.17 16.25 8.99
C GLU A 131 -5.10 17.09 9.73
N PRO A 132 -5.45 18.32 10.17
CA PRO A 132 -4.48 19.32 10.65
C PRO A 132 -3.90 19.07 12.05
N ASP A 133 -4.55 18.26 12.89
CA ASP A 133 -4.32 18.29 14.34
C ASP A 133 -3.04 17.57 14.79
N ILE A 134 -2.66 16.48 14.10
CA ILE A 134 -1.44 15.72 14.37
C ILE A 134 -0.86 15.26 13.04
N LYS A 135 0.31 15.79 12.67
CA LYS A 135 1.02 15.41 11.45
C LYS A 135 2.38 14.83 11.80
N PHE A 136 2.69 13.70 11.21
CA PHE A 136 4.01 13.09 11.27
C PHE A 136 4.64 13.15 9.88
N GLU A 137 5.89 13.56 9.82
CA GLU A 137 6.65 13.67 8.59
C GLU A 137 8.05 13.09 8.78
N PHE A 138 8.59 12.49 7.74
CA PHE A 138 9.99 12.07 7.75
C PHE A 138 10.85 13.25 7.22
N PRO A 139 11.94 13.61 7.93
CA PRO A 139 12.88 14.63 7.48
C PRO A 139 13.58 14.16 6.20
N LYS A 140 13.96 15.09 5.31
CA LYS A 140 14.43 14.83 3.93
C LYS A 140 15.75 14.03 3.80
N ALA A 141 16.22 13.33 4.83
CA ALA A 141 17.59 12.81 4.91
C ALA A 141 17.79 11.31 4.59
N GLY A 142 16.73 10.52 4.37
CA GLY A 142 16.88 9.11 4.01
C GLY A 142 17.27 8.91 2.55
N GLN A 143 18.57 8.82 2.23
CA GLN A 143 18.99 8.31 0.92
C GLN A 143 18.80 6.78 0.87
N LEU A 144 18.41 6.26 -0.30
CA LEU A 144 18.43 4.83 -0.56
C LEU A 144 19.88 4.37 -0.60
N ASN A 145 20.20 3.29 0.14
CA ASN A 145 21.51 2.66 0.01
C ASN A 145 21.62 2.00 -1.37
N ASN A 146 22.83 1.92 -1.95
CA ASN A 146 23.10 1.22 -3.21
C ASN A 146 22.51 -0.19 -3.24
N LEU A 147 22.59 -0.91 -2.12
CA LEU A 147 21.98 -2.24 -2.00
C LEU A 147 20.46 -2.21 -2.21
N GLN A 148 19.76 -1.23 -1.62
CA GLN A 148 18.31 -1.07 -1.76
C GLN A 148 17.94 -0.70 -3.19
N VAL A 149 18.72 0.19 -3.83
CA VAL A 149 18.53 0.54 -5.24
C VAL A 149 18.69 -0.69 -6.12
N ILE A 150 19.76 -1.47 -5.92
CA ILE A 150 20.00 -2.72 -6.65
C ILE A 150 18.84 -3.71 -6.40
N SER A 151 18.37 -3.87 -5.16
CA SER A 151 17.23 -4.75 -4.87
C SER A 151 15.95 -4.32 -5.58
N ILE A 152 15.63 -3.02 -5.60
CA ILE A 152 14.47 -2.48 -6.33
C ILE A 152 14.61 -2.75 -7.82
N LEU A 153 15.79 -2.50 -8.39
CA LEU A 153 16.06 -2.73 -9.82
C LEU A 153 15.95 -4.20 -10.19
N VAL A 154 16.57 -5.09 -9.43
CA VAL A 154 16.49 -6.55 -9.65
C VAL A 154 15.04 -7.03 -9.54
N PHE A 155 14.33 -6.65 -8.48
CA PHE A 155 12.91 -7.00 -8.32
C PHE A 155 12.07 -6.49 -9.49
N SER A 156 12.33 -5.26 -9.95
CA SER A 156 11.61 -4.65 -11.05
C SER A 156 11.88 -5.36 -12.37
N ILE A 157 13.14 -5.66 -12.68
CA ILE A 157 13.55 -6.37 -13.90
C ILE A 157 12.95 -7.78 -13.89
N VAL A 158 13.15 -8.55 -12.82
CA VAL A 158 12.62 -9.92 -12.71
C VAL A 158 11.11 -9.95 -12.85
N SER A 159 10.40 -9.05 -12.16
CA SER A 159 8.94 -8.99 -12.23
C SER A 159 8.48 -8.56 -13.61
N GLN A 160 9.07 -7.52 -14.23
CA GLN A 160 8.71 -7.10 -15.59
C GLN A 160 8.98 -8.20 -16.61
N THR A 161 10.15 -8.85 -16.56
CA THR A 161 10.48 -9.97 -17.45
C THR A 161 9.47 -11.10 -17.26
N TYR A 162 9.05 -11.38 -16.03
CA TYR A 162 8.03 -12.36 -15.76
C TYR A 162 6.66 -11.94 -16.33
N TYR A 163 6.22 -10.69 -16.15
CA TYR A 163 4.99 -10.17 -16.75
C TYR A 163 5.01 -10.22 -18.28
N VAL A 164 6.13 -9.85 -18.89
CA VAL A 164 6.35 -9.94 -20.34
C VAL A 164 6.30 -11.39 -20.80
N TYR A 165 6.95 -12.31 -20.08
CA TYR A 165 6.89 -13.74 -20.36
C TYR A 165 5.46 -14.28 -20.29
N LEU A 166 4.70 -13.86 -19.28
CA LEU A 166 3.29 -14.19 -19.18
C LEU A 166 2.54 -13.69 -20.42
N CYS A 167 2.75 -12.45 -20.87
CA CYS A 167 2.15 -11.92 -22.10
C CYS A 167 2.32 -12.81 -23.36
N PHE A 168 3.33 -13.67 -23.41
CA PHE A 168 3.62 -14.57 -24.54
C PHE A 168 3.22 -16.03 -24.30
N MET A 169 2.63 -16.38 -23.16
CA MET A 169 2.16 -17.73 -22.88
C MET A 169 0.87 -18.05 -23.64
N ASP A 170 0.93 -19.02 -24.55
CA ASP A 170 -0.23 -19.52 -25.31
C ASP A 170 -1.23 -20.33 -24.45
N TYR A 171 -0.84 -20.70 -23.22
CA TYR A 171 -1.71 -21.41 -22.30
C TYR A 171 -2.60 -20.41 -21.55
N TYR A 172 -3.72 -20.06 -22.17
CA TYR A 172 -4.76 -19.26 -21.55
C TYR A 172 -5.74 -20.20 -20.82
N PRO A 173 -5.89 -20.09 -19.49
CA PRO A 173 -6.99 -20.76 -18.80
C PRO A 173 -8.36 -20.13 -19.10
N PHE A 174 -8.38 -19.06 -19.91
CA PHE A 174 -9.59 -18.31 -20.23
C PHE A 174 -10.41 -19.04 -21.30
N CYS A 175 -11.65 -19.40 -20.97
CA CYS A 175 -12.55 -20.09 -21.91
C CYS A 175 -13.03 -19.17 -23.05
N GLU A 176 -12.90 -17.85 -22.88
CA GLU A 176 -13.29 -16.86 -23.89
C GLU A 176 -12.08 -16.05 -24.34
N GLU A 177 -11.65 -16.24 -25.59
CA GLU A 177 -10.53 -15.52 -26.21
C GLU A 177 -10.64 -13.99 -26.07
N TYR A 178 -11.87 -13.46 -26.10
CA TYR A 178 -12.13 -12.03 -25.93
C TYR A 178 -11.69 -11.51 -24.55
N ILE A 179 -11.95 -12.28 -23.48
CA ILE A 179 -11.59 -11.93 -22.11
C ILE A 179 -10.07 -12.05 -21.95
N ALA A 180 -9.46 -13.12 -22.46
CA ALA A 180 -7.99 -13.29 -22.46
C ALA A 180 -7.28 -12.11 -23.14
N ILE A 181 -7.69 -11.72 -24.35
CA ILE A 181 -7.02 -10.68 -25.13
C ILE A 181 -7.19 -9.31 -24.49
N MET A 182 -8.38 -8.97 -23.98
CA MET A 182 -8.60 -7.69 -23.28
C MET A 182 -7.86 -7.62 -21.94
N PHE A 183 -7.79 -8.73 -21.20
CA PHE A 183 -7.32 -8.76 -19.83
C PHE A 183 -5.81 -8.93 -19.74
N TRP A 184 -5.24 -9.89 -20.47
CA TRP A 184 -3.85 -10.25 -20.36
C TRP A 184 -2.94 -9.11 -20.88
N SER A 185 -3.28 -8.55 -22.04
CA SER A 185 -2.47 -7.52 -22.66
C SER A 185 -2.53 -6.16 -21.95
N ARG A 186 -3.63 -5.81 -21.26
CA ARG A 186 -3.77 -4.50 -20.61
C ARG A 186 -3.52 -4.56 -19.10
N THR A 187 -4.02 -5.59 -18.41
CA THR A 187 -3.85 -5.72 -16.96
C THR A 187 -2.42 -6.10 -16.57
N LEU A 188 -1.69 -6.87 -17.40
CA LEU A 188 -0.27 -7.15 -17.18
C LEU A 188 0.64 -5.99 -17.63
N PHE A 189 0.31 -5.27 -18.71
CA PHE A 189 1.12 -4.13 -19.19
C PHE A 189 1.05 -2.91 -18.27
N PHE A 190 -0.10 -2.62 -17.65
CA PHE A 190 -0.21 -1.57 -16.62
C PHE A 190 0.27 -2.09 -15.26
N CYS A 191 1.45 -2.68 -15.32
CA CYS A 191 2.16 -3.44 -14.32
C CYS A 191 1.94 -2.85 -12.92
N PRO A 192 1.30 -3.60 -12.00
CA PRO A 192 1.15 -3.13 -10.63
C PRO A 192 2.51 -2.77 -10.01
N LEU A 193 3.61 -3.29 -10.57
CA LEU A 193 4.98 -2.89 -10.26
C LEU A 193 5.25 -1.38 -10.40
N LEU A 194 4.85 -0.74 -11.50
CA LEU A 194 5.05 0.72 -11.68
C LEU A 194 4.31 1.51 -10.61
N LEU A 195 3.15 1.01 -10.17
CA LEU A 195 2.38 1.57 -9.08
C LEU A 195 2.99 1.22 -7.70
N THR A 196 3.74 0.13 -7.58
CA THR A 196 4.45 -0.18 -6.31
C THR A 196 5.75 0.57 -6.11
N LEU A 197 6.42 1.01 -7.17
CA LEU A 197 7.72 1.68 -7.06
C LEU A 197 7.69 2.88 -6.11
N PRO A 198 6.70 3.82 -6.18
CA PRO A 198 6.60 4.90 -5.21
C PRO A 198 6.46 4.40 -3.78
N MET A 199 5.65 3.35 -3.57
CA MET A 199 5.44 2.77 -2.23
C MET A 199 6.69 2.11 -1.69
N ILE A 200 7.43 1.37 -2.52
CA ILE A 200 8.68 0.71 -2.13
C ILE A 200 9.73 1.76 -1.77
N HIS A 201 9.85 2.81 -2.61
CA HIS A 201 10.71 3.96 -2.32
C HIS A 201 10.35 4.58 -0.98
N LEU A 202 9.05 4.78 -0.71
CA LEU A 202 8.59 5.30 0.57
C LEU A 202 8.92 4.36 1.74
N GLY A 203 8.74 3.05 1.56
CA GLY A 203 9.05 2.05 2.59
C GLY A 203 10.51 2.07 3.01
N PHE A 204 11.43 2.10 2.03
CA PHE A 204 12.86 2.22 2.32
C PHE A 204 13.24 3.57 2.91
N TYR A 205 12.61 4.65 2.45
CA TYR A 205 12.81 5.97 3.03
C TYR A 205 12.40 6.00 4.52
N VAL A 206 11.26 5.41 4.86
CA VAL A 206 10.81 5.22 6.25
C VAL A 206 11.78 4.33 7.02
N TYR A 207 12.19 3.21 6.43
CA TYR A 207 13.10 2.25 7.07
C TYR A 207 14.45 2.87 7.43
N ASN A 208 15.00 3.70 6.53
CA ASN A 208 16.28 4.39 6.72
C ASN A 208 16.17 5.63 7.62
N SER A 209 14.95 6.08 7.94
CA SER A 209 14.75 7.26 8.79
C SER A 209 14.84 6.88 10.27
N ASP A 210 15.84 7.41 10.95
CA ASP A 210 16.01 7.32 12.40
C ASP A 210 15.24 8.41 13.15
N THR A 211 14.68 9.38 12.42
CA THR A 211 14.02 10.57 12.95
C THR A 211 12.65 10.78 12.29
N ILE A 212 11.70 11.30 13.08
CA ILE A 212 10.34 11.65 12.65
C ILE A 212 10.02 13.04 13.18
N LEU A 213 9.70 13.95 12.27
CA LEU A 213 9.10 15.24 12.59
C LEU A 213 7.65 15.00 13.01
N PHE A 214 7.23 15.62 14.10
CA PHE A 214 5.83 15.65 14.49
C PHE A 214 5.38 17.09 14.67
N SER A 215 4.13 17.37 14.27
CA SER A 215 3.43 18.62 14.48
C SER A 215 2.12 18.29 15.19
N ARG A 216 1.82 18.99 16.28
CA ARG A 216 0.61 18.79 17.07
C ARG A 216 0.00 20.14 17.42
N VAL A 217 -1.31 20.26 17.30
CA VAL A 217 -2.06 21.39 17.84
C VAL A 217 -2.44 21.07 19.29
N HIS A 218 -2.07 21.93 20.23
CA HIS A 218 -2.48 21.78 21.63
C HIS A 218 -4.01 21.99 21.72
N PRO A 219 -4.76 21.06 22.34
CA PRO A 219 -6.22 21.10 22.30
C PRO A 219 -6.83 22.30 23.02
N GLU A 220 -6.15 22.84 24.04
CA GLU A 220 -6.68 23.95 24.85
C GLU A 220 -6.20 25.33 24.39
N THR A 221 -4.99 25.41 23.81
CA THR A 221 -4.36 26.70 23.49
C THR A 221 -4.32 26.97 21.98
N GLY A 222 -4.59 25.96 21.15
CA GLY A 222 -4.43 26.05 19.69
C GLY A 222 -2.98 26.21 19.23
N LEU A 223 -2.01 26.22 20.16
CA LEU A 223 -0.60 26.39 19.84
C LEU A 223 -0.09 25.17 19.06
N LYS A 224 0.56 25.44 17.93
CA LYS A 224 1.23 24.41 17.13
C LYS A 224 2.58 24.11 17.74
N TRP A 225 2.74 22.89 18.24
CA TRP A 225 4.01 22.35 18.71
C TRP A 225 4.61 21.47 17.63
N ARG A 226 5.83 21.82 17.18
CA ARG A 226 6.64 20.99 16.29
C ARG A 226 7.83 20.45 17.06
N GLY A 227 8.17 19.19 16.84
CA GLY A 227 9.35 18.57 17.42
C GLY A 227 9.84 17.40 16.60
N ILE A 228 10.96 16.83 17.02
CA ILE A 228 11.57 15.68 16.38
C ILE A 228 11.57 14.53 17.37
N LYS A 229 11.29 13.33 16.88
CA LYS A 229 11.44 12.10 17.64
C LYS A 229 12.49 11.24 16.98
N ARG A 230 13.42 10.72 17.77
CA ARG A 230 14.49 9.83 17.32
C ARG A 230 14.21 8.43 17.83
N TRP A 231 14.52 7.43 17.02
CA TRP A 231 14.44 6.04 17.42
C TRP A 231 15.61 5.69 18.36
N ASN A 232 15.31 5.37 19.62
CA ASN A 232 16.32 4.91 20.56
C ASN A 232 16.46 3.39 20.46
N VAL A 233 17.60 2.93 19.93
CA VAL A 233 17.90 1.50 19.74
C VAL A 233 17.93 0.73 21.06
N LYS A 234 18.37 1.36 22.16
CA LYS A 234 18.47 0.73 23.48
C LYS A 234 17.08 0.54 24.12
N SER A 235 16.26 1.58 24.12
CA SER A 235 14.92 1.51 24.72
C SER A 235 13.85 0.90 23.81
N ARG A 236 14.16 0.75 22.50
CA ARG A 236 13.23 0.34 21.44
C ARG A 236 11.98 1.21 21.40
N LYS A 237 12.13 2.51 21.65
CA LYS A 237 11.06 3.50 21.68
C LYS A 237 11.44 4.74 20.88
N TRP A 238 10.42 5.42 20.36
CA TRP A 238 10.55 6.75 19.79
C TRP A 238 10.57 7.76 20.93
N GLU A 239 11.69 8.42 21.13
CA GLU A 239 11.91 9.41 22.18
C GLU A 239 11.96 10.81 21.57
N ILE A 240 11.53 11.82 22.33
CA ILE A 240 11.65 13.22 21.88
C ILE A 240 13.13 13.54 21.83
N ASP A 241 13.57 14.06 20.68
CA ASP A 241 14.93 14.53 20.51
C ASP A 241 15.02 15.91 21.18
N GLU A 242 15.56 15.93 22.40
CA GLU A 242 15.80 17.15 23.19
C GLU A 242 17.15 17.80 22.85
N SER A 243 17.84 17.33 21.80
CA SER A 243 19.14 17.89 21.45
C SER A 243 19.01 19.35 21.00
N PRO A 244 19.85 20.27 21.54
CA PRO A 244 19.68 21.72 21.37
C PRO A 244 19.88 22.19 19.92
N GLU A 245 20.50 21.38 19.06
CA GLU A 245 20.91 21.75 17.71
C GLU A 245 19.74 21.94 16.72
N GLN A 246 18.52 21.49 17.05
CA GLN A 246 17.33 21.66 16.18
C GLN A 246 16.20 22.46 16.83
N HIS A 247 16.42 22.98 18.04
CA HIS A 247 15.55 23.96 18.70
C HIS A 247 15.93 25.42 18.37
N ALA A 248 16.88 25.63 17.46
CA ALA A 248 17.09 26.92 16.80
C ALA A 248 15.82 27.27 16.00
N VAL A 249 14.96 28.02 16.68
CA VAL A 249 13.84 28.82 16.19
C VAL A 249 14.01 29.13 14.70
N LEU A 250 13.13 28.56 13.86
CA LEU A 250 12.81 29.16 12.56
C LEU A 250 12.07 30.47 12.86
N ASP A 251 12.83 31.49 13.23
CA ASP A 251 12.46 32.89 13.05
C ASP A 251 12.75 33.17 11.57
N LEU A 252 11.70 33.07 10.73
CA LEU A 252 11.47 33.74 9.44
C LEU A 252 10.16 33.24 8.82
#